data_AF-A0A0M0JBY1-F1
#
_entry.id   AF-A0A0M0JBY1-F1
#
_cell.length_a   1.000
_cell.length_b   1.000
_cell.length_c   1.000
_cell.angle_alpha   90.00
_cell.angle_beta   90.00
_cell.angle_gamma   90.00
#
_symmetry.space_group_name_H-M   'P 1'
#
loop_
_entity.id
_entity.type
_entity.pdbx_description
1 polymer ?
#
loop_
_entity_poly.entity_id
_entity_poly.type
_entity_poly.pdbx_seq_one_letter_code
_entity_poly.pdbx_strand_id
1 'polypeptide(L)' 'MSVHLFEELLTAKAIAPMRSEVVPERLTNAEAEHLLLLVRRYYGTPSYDKVWMFNHAEKRFDLDAYLKTCP' A
#
# COMPACT_ATOMS: atom_id res chain seq x y z
N MET A 1 5.80 9.14 5.08
CA MET A 1 6.09 7.76 5.48
C MET A 1 7.00 7.15 4.43
N SER A 2 8.11 6.54 4.84
CA SER A 2 8.93 5.65 4.00
C SER A 2 8.86 4.24 4.57
N VAL A 3 8.88 3.23 3.70
CA VAL A 3 8.84 1.82 4.08
C VAL A 3 9.93 1.08 3.30
N HIS A 4 10.77 0.34 4.02
CA HIS A 4 11.84 -0.47 3.48
C HIS A 4 11.54 -1.95 3.76
N LEU A 5 11.59 -2.77 2.70
CA LEU A 5 11.45 -4.22 2.77
C LEU A 5 12.82 -4.85 2.58
N PHE A 6 13.17 -5.76 3.47
CA PHE A 6 14.45 -6.46 3.52
C PHE A 6 14.23 -7.89 3.02
N GLU A 7 14.88 -8.28 1.92
CA GLU A 7 14.69 -9.57 1.27
C GLU A 7 15.74 -10.62 1.69
N GLU A 8 16.75 -10.23 2.47
CA GLU A 8 17.92 -11.05 2.81
C GLU A 8 17.55 -12.36 3.52
N LEU A 9 16.41 -12.40 4.21
CA LEU A 9 15.92 -13.57 4.94
C LEU A 9 14.77 -14.29 4.22
N LEU A 10 14.36 -13.83 3.04
CA LEU A 10 13.20 -14.37 2.35
C LEU A 10 13.43 -15.83 1.93
N THR A 11 14.58 -16.12 1.32
CA THR A 11 14.90 -17.47 0.84
C THR A 11 15.24 -18.43 1.98
N ALA A 12 16.00 -17.97 2.98
CA ALA A 12 16.52 -18.82 4.04
C ALA A 12 15.51 -19.08 5.16
N LYS A 13 14.58 -18.15 5.41
CA LYS A 13 13.66 -18.20 6.56
C LYS A 13 12.20 -17.91 6.21
N ALA A 14 11.86 -17.64 4.95
CA ALA A 14 10.52 -17.20 4.53
C ALA A 14 10.02 -15.97 5.31
N ILE A 15 10.94 -15.07 5.69
CA ILE A 15 10.64 -13.84 6.42
C ILE A 15 11.19 -12.66 5.62
N ALA A 16 10.36 -11.63 5.42
CA ALA A 16 10.79 -10.33 4.89
C ALA A 16 10.59 -9.27 5.98
N PRO A 17 11.65 -8.88 6.73
CA PRO A 17 11.56 -7.81 7.69
C PRO A 17 11.19 -6.49 7.00
N MET A 18 10.46 -5.64 7.73
CA MET A 18 10.03 -4.35 7.24
C MET A 18 10.38 -3.28 8.27
N ARG A 19 10.92 -2.16 7.80
CA ARG A 19 11.13 -0.96 8.62
C ARG A 19 10.38 0.20 8.00
N SER A 20 9.63 0.92 8.82
CA SER A 20 8.91 2.13 8.41
C SER A 20 9.38 3.33 9.20
N GLU A 21 9.47 4.48 8.54
CA GLU A 21 9.74 5.77 9.18
C GLU A 21 8.58 6.73 8.90
N VAL A 22 7.99 7.25 9.97
CA VAL A 22 6.85 8.17 9.94
C VAL A 22 7.33 9.54 10.38
N VAL A 23 7.03 10.56 9.59
CA VAL A 23 7.31 11.96 9.90
C VAL A 23 6.12 12.49 10.70
N PRO A 24 6.25 12.70 12.03
CA PRO A 24 5.10 12.92 12.91
C PRO A 24 4.28 14.17 12.58
N GLU A 25 4.91 15.17 11.96
CA GLU A 25 4.27 16.44 11.57
C GLU A 25 3.30 16.28 10.40
N ARG A 26 3.31 15.13 9.70
CA ARG A 26 2.48 14.86 8.53
C ARG A 26 1.46 13.74 8.73
N LEU A 27 1.76 12.81 9.64
CA LEU A 27 1.00 11.59 9.79
C LEU A 27 1.22 11.03 11.19
N THR A 28 0.14 10.63 11.85
CA THR A 28 0.22 9.82 13.07
C THR A 28 0.63 8.39 12.73
N ASN A 29 1.13 7.65 13.73
CA ASN A 29 1.45 6.24 13.55
C ASN A 29 0.22 5.40 13.17
N ALA A 30 -0.96 5.70 13.74
CA ALA A 30 -2.20 4.99 13.44
C ALA A 30 -2.62 5.20 11.97
N GLU A 31 -2.51 6.42 11.45
CA GLU A 31 -2.78 6.71 10.04
C GLU A 31 -1.74 6.03 9.13
N ALA A 32 -0.47 5.98 9.53
CA ALA A 32 0.58 5.26 8.80
C ALA A 32 0.29 3.76 8.69
N GLU A 33 -0.10 3.14 9.79
CA GLU A 33 -0.51 1.73 9.84
C GLU A 33 -1.72 1.48 8.95
N HIS A 34 -2.73 2.35 9.00
CA HIS A 34 -3.91 2.25 8.15
C HIS A 34 -3.56 2.34 6.66
N LEU A 35 -2.72 3.31 6.25
CA LEU A 35 -2.25 3.42 4.87
C LEU A 35 -1.49 2.17 4.42
N LEU A 36 -0.65 1.60 5.27
CA LEU A 36 0.07 0.36 4.95
C LEU A 36 -0.90 -0.82 4.75
N LEU A 37 -1.94 -0.93 5.57
CA LEU A 37 -2.98 -1.94 5.39
C LEU A 37 -3.72 -1.79 4.06
N LEU A 38 -4.02 -0.55 3.66
CA LEU A 38 -4.62 -0.27 2.35
C LEU A 38 -3.70 -0.73 1.21
N VAL A 39 -2.40 -0.43 1.28
CA VAL A 39 -1.42 -0.91 0.28
C VAL A 39 -1.44 -2.44 0.18
N ARG A 40 -1.40 -3.16 1.32
CA ARG A 40 -1.46 -4.64 1.32
C ARG A 40 -2.78 -5.18 0.76
N ARG A 41 -3.90 -4.48 0.95
CA ARG A 41 -5.18 -4.88 0.38
C ARG A 41 -5.17 -4.81 -1.14
N TYR A 42 -4.48 -3.84 -1.71
CA TYR A 42 -4.45 -3.64 -3.16
C TYR A 42 -3.38 -4.47 -3.86
N TYR A 43 -2.19 -4.58 -3.27
CA TYR A 43 -1.07 -5.33 -3.84
C TYR A 43 -1.12 -6.80 -3.37
N GLY A 44 -1.42 -7.72 -4.29
CA GLY A 44 -1.45 -9.17 -4.02
C GLY A 44 -2.85 -9.78 -3.81
N THR A 45 -3.93 -9.06 -4.15
CA THR A 45 -5.32 -9.54 -4.06
C THR A 45 -6.10 -9.29 -5.35
N PRO A 46 -7.36 -9.76 -5.49
CA PRO A 46 -8.22 -9.42 -6.63
C PRO A 46 -8.48 -7.91 -6.81
N SER A 47 -8.16 -7.07 -5.82
CA SER A 47 -8.26 -5.61 -5.94
C SER A 47 -7.11 -4.99 -6.76
N TYR A 48 -6.13 -5.78 -7.19
CA TYR A 48 -4.99 -5.32 -7.98
C TYR A 48 -5.39 -4.71 -9.33
N ASP A 49 -6.52 -5.13 -9.92
CA ASP A 49 -7.03 -4.55 -11.17
C ASP A 49 -7.22 -3.02 -11.08
N LYS A 50 -7.64 -2.52 -9.91
CA LYS A 50 -7.78 -1.08 -9.68
C LYS A 50 -6.43 -0.35 -9.70
N VAL A 51 -5.40 -0.96 -9.10
CA VAL A 51 -4.03 -0.44 -9.14
C VAL A 51 -3.52 -0.43 -10.57
N TRP A 52 -3.74 -1.52 -11.30
CA TRP A 52 -3.34 -1.62 -12.69
C TRP A 52 -4.01 -0.54 -13.54
N MET A 53 -5.33 -0.37 -13.42
CA MET A 53 -6.10 0.64 -14.15
C MET A 53 -5.64 2.07 -13.84
N PHE A 54 -5.36 2.37 -12.56
CA PHE A 54 -4.81 3.66 -12.16
C PHE A 54 -3.42 3.90 -12.78
N ASN A 55 -2.52 2.93 -12.68
CA ASN A 55 -1.14 3.04 -13.20
C ASN A 55 -1.07 3.15 -14.73
N HIS A 56 -2.06 2.63 -15.45
CA HIS A 56 -2.13 2.70 -16.92
C HIS A 56 -3.03 3.83 -17.44
N ALA A 57 -3.52 4.70 -16.55
CA ALA A 57 -4.43 5.81 -16.90
C ALA A 57 -5.66 5.36 -17.72
N GLU A 58 -6.23 4.21 -17.35
CA GLU A 58 -7.43 3.67 -17.99
C GLU A 58 -8.60 4.65 -17.85
N LYS A 59 -9.26 5.02 -18.95
CA LYS A 59 -10.37 6.00 -18.97
C LYS A 59 -11.54 5.67 -18.06
N ARG A 60 -11.70 4.38 -17.75
CA ARG A 60 -12.76 3.84 -16.88
C ARG A 60 -12.39 3.86 -15.40
N PHE A 61 -11.19 4.29 -15.04
CA PHE A 61 -10.82 4.47 -13.65
C PHE A 61 -11.37 5.80 -13.14
N ASP A 62 -12.43 5.73 -12.35
CA ASP A 62 -13.03 6.89 -11.69
C ASP A 62 -12.46 7.02 -10.26
N LEU A 63 -11.54 7.98 -10.10
CA LEU A 63 -10.90 8.26 -8.80
C LEU A 63 -11.91 8.82 -7.79
N ASP A 64 -12.82 9.69 -8.21
CA ASP A 64 -13.76 10.36 -7.32
C ASP A 64 -14.81 9.37 -6.78
N ALA A 65 -15.32 8.49 -7.63
CA ALA A 65 -16.20 7.40 -7.20
C ALA A 65 -15.47 6.43 -6.27
N TYR A 66 -14.20 6.15 -6.54
CA TYR A 66 -13.39 5.28 -5.70
C TYR A 66 -13.17 5.88 -4.30
N LEU A 67 -12.80 7.15 -4.18
CA LEU A 67 -12.57 7.81 -2.89
C LEU A 67 -13.80 7.80 -1.97
N LYS A 68 -15.01 7.83 -2.54
CA LYS A 68 -16.27 7.75 -1.77
C LYS A 68 -16.55 6.38 -1.15
N THR A 69 -15.94 5.33 -1.71
CA THR A 69 -16.14 3.94 -1.27
C THR A 69 -14.88 3.34 -0.67
N CYS A 70 -13.82 4.17 -0.54
CA CYS A 70 -12.59 3.75 0.11
C CYS A 70 -12.90 3.53 1.60
N PRO A 71 -12.68 2.30 2.11
CA PRO A 71 -12.95 1.93 3.49
C PRO A 71 -11.91 2.51 4.45
#